data_AF-A0AAD5T8L3-F1
#
_entry.id   AF-A0AAD5T8L3-F1
#
_cell.length_a   1.000
_cell.length_b   1.000
_cell.length_c   1.000
_cell.angle_alpha   90.00
_cell.angle_beta   90.00
_cell.angle_gamma   90.00
#
_symmetry.space_group_name_H-M   'P 1'
#
loop_
_entity.id
_entity.type
_entity.pdbx_description
1 polymer ?
#
loop_
_entity_poly.entity_id
_entity_poly.type
_entity_poly.pdbx_seq_one_letter_code
_entity_poly.pdbx_strand_id
1 'polypeptide(L)'
;MMVPPAAERVIPQLSSSRQSISHPRSVTLQKSGETAFTSSQYFAKLQTTNGIDSGIGSNNSNNSSNSVNTTTNIMIQQETITQIFAGVTSKGVGRTDLQEQYERILASKNPTERVMRVTLKTLRSLILTQGIPNSTVGSISGGGGGICVATNQSLRHRIWKLLVGVYKTSADEYVGLVGKGASDVFDKIKNDAFRTLHGDVSFGKVVDEAMIIRVLNGFAWRAKNYPTSRLINLQFSYVQGMNVLVAPFLYVMPELDAFYSFTTFIHHTCPLYVQPALEGVHCGIK
;
A
#
# COMPACT_ATOMS: atom_id res chain seq x y z
N MET A 1 46.05 50.04 -22.94
CA MET A 1 45.25 48.79 -23.07
C MET A 1 46.16 47.64 -22.66
N MET A 2 46.16 47.27 -21.38
CA MET A 2 47.08 46.30 -20.80
C MET A 2 46.41 44.94 -20.72
N VAL A 3 47.05 43.93 -21.32
CA VAL A 3 46.76 42.51 -21.14
C VAL A 3 47.69 41.98 -20.04
N PRO A 4 47.19 41.31 -19.00
CA PRO A 4 48.00 40.44 -18.16
C PRO A 4 47.84 38.94 -18.56
N PRO A 5 48.89 38.11 -18.40
CA PRO A 5 48.99 36.78 -18.99
C PRO A 5 48.45 35.64 -18.11
N ALA A 6 48.30 34.49 -18.77
CA ALA A 6 47.75 33.23 -18.31
C ALA A 6 48.50 32.59 -17.12
N ALA A 7 47.74 32.02 -16.18
CA ALA A 7 48.23 31.11 -15.15
C ALA A 7 47.81 29.68 -15.49
N GLU A 8 48.80 28.88 -15.85
CA GLU A 8 48.76 27.45 -16.16
C GLU A 8 48.52 26.65 -14.86
N ARG A 9 47.41 25.89 -14.78
CA ARG A 9 47.18 24.94 -13.67
C ARG A 9 47.48 23.52 -14.11
N VAL A 10 48.53 23.00 -13.49
CA VAL A 10 49.05 21.64 -13.54
C VAL A 10 47.97 20.62 -13.09
N ILE A 11 47.75 19.61 -13.95
CA ILE A 11 46.93 18.42 -13.69
C ILE A 11 47.85 17.34 -13.11
N PRO A 12 47.57 16.76 -11.92
CA PRO A 12 48.27 15.56 -11.48
C PRO A 12 47.64 14.30 -12.08
N GLN A 13 48.42 13.62 -12.91
CA GLN A 13 48.20 12.24 -13.34
C GLN A 13 48.38 11.29 -12.15
N LEU A 14 47.37 10.48 -11.83
CA LEU A 14 47.49 9.35 -10.89
C LEU A 14 47.31 8.04 -11.67
N SER A 15 48.42 7.32 -11.74
CA SER A 15 48.62 6.05 -12.42
C SER A 15 47.92 4.87 -11.75
N SER A 16 47.47 3.95 -12.60
CA SER A 16 46.89 2.64 -12.32
C SER A 16 47.66 1.78 -11.32
N SER A 17 46.93 1.05 -10.49
CA SER A 17 47.37 -0.24 -9.93
C SER A 17 46.17 -1.19 -9.85
N ARG A 18 46.15 -2.15 -10.78
CA ARG A 18 45.28 -3.32 -10.78
C ARG A 18 45.64 -4.22 -9.61
N GLN A 19 44.67 -4.58 -8.78
CA GLN A 19 44.72 -5.82 -8.01
C GLN A 19 43.43 -6.60 -8.23
N SER A 20 43.60 -7.76 -8.86
CA SER A 20 42.64 -8.83 -9.04
C SER A 20 42.32 -9.49 -7.70
N ILE A 21 41.05 -9.53 -7.32
CA ILE A 21 40.56 -10.37 -6.22
C ILE A 21 39.48 -11.31 -6.74
N SER A 22 39.72 -12.58 -6.44
CA SER A 22 39.05 -13.80 -6.83
C SER A 22 37.61 -13.95 -6.33
N HIS A 23 36.77 -14.57 -7.17
CA HIS A 23 35.46 -15.11 -6.81
C HIS A 23 35.56 -16.20 -5.72
N PRO A 24 34.52 -16.34 -4.87
CA PRO A 24 34.13 -17.63 -4.36
C PRO A 24 32.71 -18.05 -4.79
N ARG A 25 32.70 -19.21 -5.44
CA ARG A 25 31.69 -20.29 -5.51
C ARG A 25 30.21 -20.01 -5.21
N SER A 26 29.39 -20.35 -6.20
CA SER A 26 27.97 -20.71 -6.08
C SER A 26 27.72 -21.71 -4.96
N VAL A 27 26.76 -21.38 -4.10
CA VAL A 27 26.06 -22.34 -3.24
C VAL A 27 24.65 -22.50 -3.78
N THR A 28 24.38 -23.66 -4.36
CA THR A 28 23.06 -24.10 -4.80
C THR A 28 22.21 -24.41 -3.55
N LEU A 29 21.33 -23.50 -3.16
CA LEU A 29 20.28 -23.78 -2.18
C LEU A 29 19.06 -24.34 -2.92
N GLN A 30 18.81 -25.64 -2.72
CA GLN A 30 17.56 -26.31 -3.07
C GLN A 30 16.39 -25.55 -2.42
N LYS A 31 15.49 -25.00 -3.24
CA LYS A 31 14.18 -24.55 -2.76
C LYS A 31 13.25 -25.77 -2.68
N SER A 32 13.00 -26.19 -1.45
CA SER A 32 11.86 -26.99 -1.05
C SER A 32 10.57 -26.39 -1.60
N GLY A 33 9.72 -27.24 -2.19
CA GLY A 33 8.43 -26.86 -2.70
C GLY A 33 7.48 -26.43 -1.58
N GLU A 34 7.19 -25.15 -1.52
CA GLU A 34 5.99 -24.62 -0.88
C GLU A 34 5.16 -23.94 -1.97
N THR A 35 4.06 -24.59 -2.34
CA THR A 35 3.00 -24.00 -3.17
C THR A 35 2.26 -22.93 -2.35
N ALA A 36 2.87 -21.77 -2.19
CA ALA A 36 2.21 -20.59 -1.66
C ALA A 36 1.38 -19.94 -2.77
N PHE A 37 0.08 -20.24 -2.81
CA PHE A 37 -0.87 -19.54 -3.66
C PHE A 37 -0.86 -18.04 -3.30
N THR A 38 -0.36 -17.21 -4.21
CA THR A 38 -0.25 -15.75 -4.02
C THR A 38 -1.63 -15.09 -4.13
N SER A 39 -2.09 -14.40 -3.08
CA SER A 39 -3.38 -13.69 -3.00
C SER A 39 -3.57 -12.55 -4.02
N SER A 40 -2.53 -12.14 -4.75
CA SER A 40 -2.67 -11.26 -5.93
C SER A 40 -3.59 -11.89 -7.00
N GLN A 41 -3.58 -13.22 -7.12
CA GLN A 41 -4.51 -13.94 -7.99
C GLN A 41 -5.96 -13.90 -7.51
N TYR A 42 -6.20 -13.67 -6.21
CA TYR A 42 -7.57 -13.62 -5.65
C TYR A 42 -8.28 -12.31 -6.00
N PHE A 43 -7.62 -11.15 -5.89
CA PHE A 43 -8.27 -9.86 -6.19
C PHE A 43 -8.60 -9.68 -7.68
N ALA A 44 -7.75 -10.18 -8.58
CA ALA A 44 -8.07 -10.24 -10.01
C ALA A 44 -9.31 -11.12 -10.28
N LYS A 45 -9.46 -12.23 -9.54
CA LYS A 45 -10.61 -13.14 -9.68
C LYS A 45 -11.92 -12.55 -9.18
N LEU A 46 -11.86 -11.63 -8.21
CA LEU A 46 -13.03 -10.91 -7.68
C LEU A 46 -13.65 -9.91 -8.66
N GLN A 47 -12.87 -9.43 -9.63
CA GLN A 47 -13.36 -8.50 -10.66
C GLN A 47 -13.98 -9.22 -11.87
N THR A 48 -13.67 -10.50 -12.07
CA THR A 48 -14.04 -11.25 -13.29
C THR A 48 -15.31 -12.11 -13.20
N THR A 49 -15.94 -12.28 -12.03
CA THR A 49 -17.13 -13.15 -11.92
C THR A 49 -18.43 -12.35 -11.81
N ASN A 50 -18.80 -11.71 -12.91
CA ASN A 50 -20.18 -11.30 -13.20
C ASN A 50 -20.57 -11.97 -14.52
N GLY A 51 -21.06 -13.21 -14.42
CA GLY A 51 -21.55 -13.99 -15.55
C GLY A 51 -22.52 -15.04 -15.03
N ILE A 52 -23.80 -14.84 -15.32
CA ILE A 52 -24.91 -15.73 -15.02
C ILE A 52 -24.73 -17.02 -15.84
N ASP A 53 -24.85 -18.19 -15.22
CA ASP A 53 -25.40 -19.34 -15.94
C ASP A 53 -26.15 -20.30 -15.02
N SER A 54 -27.32 -20.69 -15.51
CA SER A 54 -28.33 -21.54 -14.88
C SER A 54 -28.22 -22.93 -15.48
N GLY A 55 -27.86 -23.93 -14.67
CA GLY A 55 -27.74 -25.32 -15.11
C GLY A 55 -28.24 -26.29 -14.04
N ILE A 56 -29.41 -26.87 -14.29
CA ILE A 56 -30.03 -27.98 -13.55
C ILE A 56 -29.19 -29.25 -13.76
N GLY A 57 -28.97 -30.03 -12.69
CA GLY A 57 -28.36 -31.36 -12.78
C GLY A 57 -28.43 -32.12 -11.46
N SER A 58 -29.46 -32.97 -11.32
CA SER A 58 -29.58 -33.98 -10.28
C SER A 58 -28.52 -35.07 -10.41
N ASN A 59 -27.87 -35.48 -9.31
CA ASN A 59 -27.79 -36.90 -8.92
C ASN A 59 -27.15 -37.12 -7.54
N ASN A 60 -27.43 -38.32 -7.05
CA ASN A 60 -27.63 -38.72 -5.67
C ASN A 60 -26.38 -39.35 -5.00
N SER A 61 -26.46 -39.42 -3.67
CA SER A 61 -25.84 -40.42 -2.78
C SER A 61 -24.44 -40.20 -2.18
N ASN A 62 -24.42 -40.37 -0.85
CA ASN A 62 -23.32 -40.63 0.09
C ASN A 62 -22.64 -39.42 0.75
N ASN A 63 -23.18 -38.97 1.90
CA ASN A 63 -22.36 -38.60 3.08
C ASN A 63 -23.21 -38.22 4.31
N SER A 64 -23.69 -39.20 5.08
CA SER A 64 -24.35 -38.94 6.38
C SER A 64 -23.38 -38.43 7.47
N SER A 65 -22.07 -38.46 7.22
CA SER A 65 -21.02 -37.97 8.13
C SER A 65 -20.62 -36.50 7.89
N ASN A 66 -21.02 -35.90 6.75
CA ASN A 66 -20.74 -34.49 6.44
C ASN A 66 -21.88 -33.55 6.81
N SER A 67 -23.09 -34.04 7.03
CA SER A 67 -24.27 -33.21 7.33
C SER A 67 -24.15 -32.45 8.66
N VAL A 68 -23.63 -33.11 9.70
CA VAL A 68 -23.45 -32.50 11.03
C VAL A 68 -22.36 -31.42 11.00
N ASN A 69 -21.21 -31.70 10.39
CA ASN A 69 -20.12 -30.74 10.21
C ASN A 69 -20.49 -29.55 9.30
N THR A 70 -21.36 -29.78 8.32
CA THR A 70 -21.87 -28.71 7.44
C THR A 70 -22.86 -27.82 8.18
N THR A 71 -23.73 -28.40 9.01
CA THR A 71 -24.74 -27.66 9.78
C THR A 71 -24.09 -26.81 10.88
N THR A 72 -23.12 -27.36 11.62
CA THR A 72 -22.35 -26.57 12.60
C THR A 72 -21.56 -25.46 11.93
N ASN A 73 -20.92 -25.71 10.79
CA ASN A 73 -20.20 -24.66 10.07
C ASN A 73 -21.12 -23.55 9.55
N ILE A 74 -22.33 -23.90 9.07
CA ILE A 74 -23.33 -22.91 8.65
C ILE A 74 -23.81 -22.09 9.85
N MET A 75 -24.09 -22.73 10.99
CA MET A 75 -24.51 -22.05 12.21
C MET A 75 -23.43 -21.11 12.76
N ILE A 76 -22.18 -21.55 12.82
CA ILE A 76 -21.03 -20.72 13.25
C ILE A 76 -20.84 -19.52 12.32
N GLN A 77 -21.00 -19.71 11.00
CA GLN A 77 -20.93 -18.61 10.04
C GLN A 77 -22.10 -17.63 10.21
N GLN A 78 -23.32 -18.13 10.40
CA GLN A 78 -24.51 -17.30 10.62
C GLN A 78 -24.37 -16.48 11.90
N GLU A 79 -23.89 -17.08 12.99
CA GLU A 79 -23.66 -16.41 14.26
C GLU A 79 -22.58 -15.31 14.14
N THR A 80 -21.47 -15.61 13.45
CA THR A 80 -20.41 -14.62 13.18
C THR A 80 -20.94 -13.44 12.35
N ILE A 81 -21.77 -13.69 11.34
CA ILE A 81 -22.40 -12.66 10.52
C ILE A 81 -23.37 -11.81 11.34
N THR A 82 -24.20 -12.44 12.17
CA THR A 82 -25.14 -11.73 13.06
C THR A 82 -24.39 -10.83 14.04
N GLN A 83 -23.27 -11.30 14.61
CA GLN A 83 -22.42 -10.49 15.50
C GLN A 83 -21.80 -9.27 14.80
N ILE A 84 -21.41 -9.39 13.51
CA ILE A 84 -20.91 -8.26 12.72
C ILE A 84 -21.99 -7.17 12.56
N PHE A 85 -23.26 -7.57 12.41
CA PHE A 85 -24.37 -6.63 12.21
C PHE A 85 -24.98 -6.09 13.51
N ALA A 86 -24.94 -6.86 14.61
CA ALA A 86 -25.58 -6.50 15.88
C ALA A 86 -25.03 -5.20 16.51
N GLY A 87 -23.84 -4.75 16.11
CA GLY A 87 -23.19 -3.54 16.63
C GLY A 87 -23.18 -2.33 15.71
N VAL A 88 -23.67 -2.43 14.46
CA VAL A 88 -23.59 -1.35 13.48
C VAL A 88 -24.93 -0.62 13.42
N THR A 89 -25.02 0.53 14.09
CA THR A 89 -26.24 1.35 14.12
C THR A 89 -26.10 2.53 13.16
N SER A 90 -27.14 2.82 12.39
CA SER A 90 -27.14 3.89 11.38
C SER A 90 -27.60 5.26 11.91
N LYS A 91 -27.97 5.37 13.20
CA LYS A 91 -28.55 6.58 13.78
C LYS A 91 -27.60 7.24 14.78
N GLY A 92 -27.21 8.50 14.50
CA GLY A 92 -26.78 9.49 15.49
C GLY A 92 -25.74 9.01 16.51
N VAL A 93 -24.72 8.29 16.05
CA VAL A 93 -23.70 7.68 16.91
C VAL A 93 -22.69 8.73 17.36
N GLY A 94 -22.43 8.81 18.67
CA GLY A 94 -21.37 9.65 19.22
C GLY A 94 -19.99 9.25 18.70
N ARG A 95 -19.06 10.20 18.57
CA ARG A 95 -17.74 9.97 17.94
C ARG A 95 -16.94 8.80 18.54
N THR A 96 -17.02 8.59 19.85
CA THR A 96 -16.34 7.50 20.57
C THR A 96 -16.93 6.13 20.21
N ASP A 97 -18.26 6.01 20.18
CA ASP A 97 -18.96 4.78 19.79
C ASP A 97 -18.66 4.44 18.31
N LEU A 98 -18.55 5.44 17.44
CA LEU A 98 -18.16 5.22 16.04
C LEU A 98 -16.75 4.64 15.92
N GLN A 99 -15.79 5.13 16.70
CA GLN A 99 -14.43 4.57 16.72
C GLN A 99 -14.44 3.11 17.21
N GLU A 100 -15.18 2.80 18.27
CA GLU A 100 -15.32 1.43 18.77
C GLU A 100 -15.98 0.49 17.74
N GLN A 101 -16.95 0.97 16.95
CA GLN A 101 -17.53 0.19 15.85
C GLN A 101 -16.49 -0.19 14.81
N TYR A 102 -15.64 0.75 14.40
CA TYR A 102 -14.54 0.44 13.50
C TYR A 102 -13.56 -0.56 14.11
N GLU A 103 -13.18 -0.39 15.38
CA GLU A 103 -12.24 -1.29 16.05
C GLU A 103 -12.80 -2.71 16.16
N ARG A 104 -14.09 -2.86 16.48
CA ARG A 104 -14.77 -4.17 16.48
C ARG A 104 -14.71 -4.85 15.11
N ILE A 105 -14.99 -4.11 14.04
CA ILE A 105 -14.92 -4.64 12.67
C ILE A 105 -13.48 -5.05 12.32
N LEU A 106 -12.49 -4.23 12.65
CA LEU A 106 -11.08 -4.51 12.36
C LEU A 106 -10.51 -5.67 13.20
N ALA A 107 -11.03 -5.88 14.41
CA ALA A 107 -10.65 -7.01 15.27
C ALA A 107 -11.38 -8.32 14.92
N SER A 108 -12.40 -8.27 14.05
CA SER A 108 -13.19 -9.45 13.69
C SER A 108 -12.33 -10.53 13.04
N LYS A 109 -12.53 -11.78 13.47
CA LYS A 109 -11.92 -12.94 12.81
C LYS A 109 -12.72 -13.26 11.55
N ASN A 110 -12.02 -13.49 10.45
CA ASN A 110 -12.61 -13.78 9.15
C ASN A 110 -12.19 -15.20 8.72
N PRO A 111 -12.76 -16.26 9.32
CA PRO A 111 -12.32 -17.64 9.09
C PRO A 111 -12.66 -18.15 7.68
N THR A 112 -13.64 -17.53 7.02
CA THR A 112 -14.06 -17.89 5.66
C THR A 112 -14.11 -16.67 4.77
N GLU A 113 -13.97 -16.90 3.46
CA GLU A 113 -14.06 -15.85 2.45
C GLU A 113 -15.43 -15.16 2.46
N ARG A 114 -16.52 -15.92 2.72
CA ARG A 114 -17.87 -15.37 2.83
C ARG A 114 -17.98 -14.36 3.97
N VAL A 115 -17.49 -14.71 5.16
CA VAL A 115 -17.49 -13.81 6.32
C VAL A 115 -16.65 -12.58 6.03
N MET A 116 -15.45 -12.76 5.48
CA MET A 116 -14.57 -11.64 5.08
C MET A 116 -15.27 -10.65 4.14
N ARG A 117 -15.99 -11.13 3.13
CA ARG A 117 -16.74 -10.27 2.20
C ARG A 117 -17.83 -9.47 2.90
N VAL A 118 -18.55 -10.09 3.83
CA VAL A 118 -19.57 -9.40 4.63
C VAL A 118 -18.92 -8.34 5.50
N THR A 119 -17.87 -8.67 6.25
CA THR A 119 -17.09 -7.73 7.08
C THR A 119 -16.62 -6.53 6.26
N LEU A 120 -16.03 -6.76 5.08
CA LEU A 120 -15.57 -5.70 4.19
C LEU A 120 -16.73 -4.85 3.64
N LYS A 121 -17.88 -5.45 3.33
CA LYS A 121 -19.06 -4.71 2.88
C LYS A 121 -19.59 -3.81 4.00
N THR A 122 -19.66 -4.32 5.22
CA THR A 122 -20.07 -3.55 6.40
C THR A 122 -19.10 -2.41 6.67
N LEU A 123 -17.79 -2.66 6.64
CA LEU A 123 -16.77 -1.64 6.79
C LEU A 123 -16.93 -0.52 5.76
N ARG A 124 -17.06 -0.87 4.46
CA ARG A 124 -17.24 0.12 3.39
C ARG A 124 -18.53 0.91 3.56
N SER A 125 -19.63 0.27 3.96
CA SER A 125 -20.90 0.94 4.25
C SER A 125 -20.75 1.96 5.38
N LEU A 126 -20.04 1.60 6.46
CA LEU A 126 -19.78 2.50 7.58
C LEU A 126 -18.94 3.71 7.14
N ILE A 127 -17.90 3.48 6.32
CA ILE A 127 -17.06 4.55 5.77
C ILE A 127 -17.88 5.51 4.91
N LEU A 128 -18.73 5.00 4.03
CA LEU A 128 -19.53 5.83 3.12
C LEU A 128 -20.62 6.62 3.85
N THR A 129 -21.16 6.09 4.95
CA THR A 129 -22.27 6.72 5.68
C THR A 129 -21.82 7.63 6.82
N GLN A 130 -20.72 7.30 7.50
CA GLN A 130 -20.26 8.01 8.70
C GLN A 130 -18.89 8.67 8.54
N GLY A 131 -18.12 8.31 7.50
CA GLY A 131 -16.73 8.73 7.35
C GLY A 131 -15.81 8.07 8.40
N ILE A 132 -14.50 8.34 8.27
CA ILE A 132 -13.50 7.82 9.21
C ILE A 132 -13.10 8.92 10.20
N PRO A 133 -13.32 8.74 11.52
CA PRO A 133 -12.89 9.69 12.55
C PRO A 133 -11.39 10.03 12.45
N ASN A 134 -11.02 11.28 12.78
CA ASN A 134 -9.60 11.56 13.09
C ASN A 134 -9.28 10.84 14.41
N SER A 135 -8.19 10.07 14.46
CA SER A 135 -7.66 9.58 15.74
C SER A 135 -7.36 10.78 16.64
N THR A 136 -8.15 10.97 17.69
CA THR A 136 -7.88 12.00 18.69
C THR A 136 -6.63 11.60 19.45
N VAL A 137 -5.57 12.38 19.28
CA VAL A 137 -4.38 12.36 20.14
C VAL A 137 -4.84 12.84 21.53
N GLY A 138 -5.50 11.96 22.29
CA GLY A 138 -6.25 12.35 23.49
C GLY A 138 -6.43 11.24 24.52
N SER A 139 -5.71 10.14 24.39
CA SER A 139 -5.55 9.18 25.48
C SER A 139 -4.09 8.76 25.54
N ILE A 140 -3.26 9.71 25.98
CA ILE A 140 -2.04 9.35 26.69
C ILE A 140 -2.52 8.75 28.01
N SER A 141 -2.72 7.43 28.02
CA SER A 141 -2.71 6.67 29.25
C SER A 141 -1.37 6.96 29.93
N GLY A 142 -1.43 7.59 31.10
CA GLY A 142 -0.32 8.31 31.70
C GLY A 142 0.88 7.47 32.16
N GLY A 143 1.93 8.20 32.54
CA GLY A 143 2.91 7.76 33.53
C GLY A 143 4.28 7.35 32.99
N GLY A 144 5.17 8.34 32.84
CA GLY A 144 6.60 8.25 33.21
C GLY A 144 7.47 7.14 32.62
N GLY A 145 8.36 7.53 31.70
CA GLY A 145 9.65 6.87 31.50
C GLY A 145 9.69 5.86 30.36
N GLY A 146 10.33 6.27 29.25
CA GLY A 146 10.68 5.41 28.14
C GLY A 146 9.81 5.66 26.92
N ILE A 147 10.38 6.30 25.89
CA ILE A 147 9.81 6.37 24.56
C ILE A 147 9.87 4.94 23.99
N CYS A 148 8.87 4.12 24.30
CA CYS A 148 8.50 3.03 23.42
C CYS A 148 7.65 3.66 22.30
N VAL A 149 8.17 3.63 21.08
CA VAL A 149 7.46 3.96 19.84
C VAL A 149 6.42 2.85 19.59
N ALA A 150 5.46 2.72 20.51
CA ALA A 150 4.28 1.92 20.28
C ALA A 150 3.46 2.67 19.23
N THR A 151 3.62 2.20 18.01
CA THR A 151 2.91 2.58 16.79
C THR A 151 1.42 2.71 17.03
N ASN A 152 0.97 3.89 17.45
CA ASN A 152 -0.45 4.23 17.49
C ASN A 152 -0.87 4.51 16.03
N GLN A 153 -0.92 3.43 15.23
CA GLN A 153 -1.37 3.49 13.85
C GLN A 153 -2.78 4.05 13.86
N SER A 154 -2.94 5.26 13.34
CA SER A 154 -4.24 5.92 13.33
C SER A 154 -5.30 5.00 12.72
N LEU A 155 -6.56 5.18 13.12
CA LEU A 155 -7.65 4.37 12.57
C LEU A 155 -7.68 4.47 11.03
N ARG A 156 -7.39 5.67 10.51
CA ARG A 156 -7.25 5.93 9.08
C ARG A 156 -6.12 5.16 8.44
N HIS A 157 -4.94 5.12 9.05
CA HIS A 157 -3.82 4.30 8.57
C HIS A 157 -4.29 2.86 8.31
N ARG A 158 -4.87 2.22 9.33
CA ARG A 158 -5.24 0.80 9.28
C ARG A 158 -6.30 0.55 8.23
N ILE A 159 -7.31 1.42 8.16
CA ILE A 159 -8.38 1.31 7.17
C ILE A 159 -7.85 1.55 5.75
N TRP A 160 -7.05 2.59 5.52
CA TRP A 160 -6.53 2.90 4.19
C TRP A 160 -5.63 1.79 3.65
N LYS A 161 -4.73 1.28 4.50
CA LYS A 161 -3.86 0.16 4.17
C LYS A 161 -4.67 -1.09 3.80
N LEU A 162 -5.77 -1.36 4.52
CA LEU A 162 -6.70 -2.44 4.24
C LEU A 162 -7.50 -2.23 2.94
N LEU A 163 -7.99 -1.00 2.67
CA LEU A 163 -8.76 -0.68 1.46
C LEU A 163 -7.92 -0.76 0.18
N VAL A 164 -6.65 -0.34 0.25
CA VAL A 164 -5.69 -0.44 -0.85
C VAL A 164 -5.19 -1.89 -1.02
N GLY A 165 -5.32 -2.73 0.00
CA GLY A 165 -4.96 -4.14 -0.06
C GLY A 165 -3.49 -4.43 0.25
N VAL A 166 -2.85 -3.60 1.10
CA VAL A 166 -1.45 -3.80 1.50
C VAL A 166 -1.37 -4.58 2.80
N TYR A 167 -1.00 -5.86 2.71
CA TYR A 167 -0.90 -6.75 3.88
C TYR A 167 0.54 -7.11 4.26
N LYS A 168 1.49 -6.85 3.37
CA LYS A 168 2.91 -7.16 3.57
C LYS A 168 3.75 -5.95 3.17
N THR A 169 4.74 -5.66 4.00
CA THR A 169 5.76 -4.65 3.75
C THR A 169 7.13 -5.25 4.10
N SER A 170 8.16 -4.85 3.38
CA SER A 170 9.56 -5.21 3.64
C SER A 170 10.37 -3.93 3.79
N ALA A 171 10.89 -3.71 5.01
CA ALA A 171 11.79 -2.61 5.29
C ALA A 171 13.09 -2.76 4.50
N ASP A 172 13.63 -3.98 4.40
CA ASP A 172 14.85 -4.27 3.64
C ASP A 172 14.71 -3.91 2.16
N GLU A 173 13.58 -4.24 1.54
CA GLU A 173 13.32 -3.83 0.15
C GLU A 173 13.30 -2.31 0.04
N TYR A 174 12.58 -1.62 0.92
CA TYR A 174 12.46 -0.17 0.86
C TYR A 174 13.79 0.55 1.11
N VAL A 175 14.53 0.14 2.14
CA VAL A 175 15.88 0.65 2.44
C VAL A 175 16.83 0.36 1.27
N GLY A 176 16.76 -0.82 0.67
CA GLY A 176 17.52 -1.17 -0.51
C GLY A 176 17.22 -0.26 -1.71
N LEU A 177 15.96 0.15 -1.90
CA LEU A 177 15.57 1.10 -2.94
C LEU A 177 16.07 2.52 -2.65
N VAL A 178 15.98 2.98 -1.40
CA VAL A 178 16.51 4.29 -0.98
C VAL A 178 18.03 4.34 -1.13
N GLY A 179 18.72 3.25 -0.78
CA GLY A 179 20.18 3.11 -0.87
C GLY A 179 20.74 3.14 -2.29
N LYS A 180 19.90 3.03 -3.34
CA LYS A 180 20.32 3.20 -4.74
C LYS A 180 20.64 4.66 -5.09
N GLY A 181 20.25 5.63 -4.25
CA GLY A 181 20.48 7.04 -4.51
C GLY A 181 19.56 7.61 -5.59
N ALA A 182 19.99 8.68 -6.26
CA ALA A 182 19.18 9.41 -7.23
C ALA A 182 18.84 8.57 -8.47
N SER A 183 17.56 8.50 -8.81
CA SER A 183 17.09 7.95 -10.09
C SER A 183 17.16 9.00 -11.23
N ASP A 184 16.95 8.55 -12.46
CA ASP A 184 16.96 9.42 -13.68
C ASP A 184 15.90 10.53 -13.66
N VAL A 185 14.92 10.45 -12.74
CA VAL A 185 13.83 11.42 -12.56
C VAL A 185 13.92 12.18 -11.24
N PHE A 186 15.03 12.03 -10.51
CA PHE A 186 15.21 12.59 -9.16
C PHE A 186 15.03 14.12 -9.11
N ASP A 187 15.59 14.85 -10.07
CA ASP A 187 15.47 16.32 -10.07
C ASP A 187 14.03 16.79 -10.25
N LYS A 188 13.23 16.06 -11.07
CA LYS A 188 11.79 16.32 -11.22
C LYS A 188 11.07 16.08 -9.90
N ILE A 189 11.36 14.96 -9.23
CA ILE A 189 10.81 14.63 -7.92
C ILE A 189 11.15 15.70 -6.89
N LYS A 190 12.41 16.14 -6.82
CA LYS A 190 12.88 17.15 -5.87
C LYS A 190 12.17 18.49 -6.08
N ASN A 191 12.06 18.94 -7.33
CA ASN A 191 11.35 20.18 -7.66
C ASN A 191 9.86 20.11 -7.28
N ASP A 192 9.23 18.95 -7.45
CA ASP A 192 7.81 18.73 -7.11
C ASP A 192 7.60 18.62 -5.60
N ALA A 193 8.51 17.95 -4.89
CA ALA A 193 8.47 17.80 -3.44
C ALA A 193 8.52 19.18 -2.74
N PHE A 194 9.46 20.05 -3.13
CA PHE A 194 9.63 21.39 -2.55
C PHE A 194 8.35 22.23 -2.53
N ARG A 195 7.52 22.10 -3.57
CA ARG A 195 6.26 22.85 -3.71
C ARG A 195 5.02 22.10 -3.22
N THR A 196 5.16 20.88 -2.69
CA THR A 196 4.03 20.04 -2.28
C THR A 196 3.45 20.52 -0.96
N LEU A 197 2.22 21.04 -0.99
CA LEU A 197 1.49 21.51 0.20
C LEU A 197 2.31 22.46 1.09
N HIS A 198 3.21 23.23 0.50
CA HIS A 198 4.19 24.06 1.20
C HIS A 198 3.55 25.06 2.20
N GLY A 199 2.33 25.54 1.90
CA GLY A 199 1.60 26.46 2.79
C GLY A 199 0.83 25.78 3.92
N ASP A 200 0.75 24.44 3.96
CA ASP A 200 0.01 23.71 4.99
C ASP A 200 0.91 23.38 6.18
N VAL A 201 0.79 24.19 7.24
CA VAL A 201 1.54 24.05 8.49
C VAL A 201 1.24 22.72 9.20
N SER A 202 0.03 22.18 9.08
CA SER A 202 -0.31 20.91 9.73
C SER A 202 0.34 19.75 9.00
N PHE A 203 0.38 19.80 7.67
CA PHE A 203 1.10 18.84 6.84
C PHE A 203 2.60 18.86 7.12
N GLY A 204 3.24 20.03 7.13
CA GLY A 204 4.68 20.17 7.37
C GLY A 204 5.16 19.73 8.77
N LYS A 205 4.24 19.57 9.74
CA LYS A 205 4.55 18.98 11.06
C LYS A 205 4.66 17.46 11.03
N VAL A 206 4.12 16.82 9.99
CA VAL A 206 4.01 15.36 9.88
C VAL A 206 4.87 14.83 8.74
N VAL A 207 4.97 15.58 7.64
CA VAL A 207 5.63 15.14 6.41
C VAL A 207 6.74 16.08 6.02
N ASP A 208 7.97 15.58 6.09
CA ASP A 208 9.14 16.29 5.58
C ASP A 208 9.26 16.14 4.05
N GLU A 209 9.81 17.15 3.38
CA GLU A 209 10.15 17.09 1.95
C GLU A 209 10.98 15.84 1.61
N ALA A 210 11.90 15.47 2.50
CA ALA A 210 12.75 14.30 2.33
C ALA A 210 11.97 12.98 2.29
N MET A 211 10.83 12.87 3.00
CA MET A 211 9.97 11.69 2.97
C MET A 211 9.31 11.53 1.58
N ILE A 212 8.82 12.65 1.03
CA ILE A 212 8.23 12.69 -0.32
C ILE A 212 9.26 12.26 -1.35
N ILE A 213 10.48 12.82 -1.28
CA ILE A 213 11.58 12.48 -2.18
C ILE A 213 11.94 10.99 -2.08
N ARG A 214 12.12 10.45 -0.87
CA ARG A 214 12.49 9.03 -0.68
C ARG A 214 11.43 8.09 -1.20
N VAL A 215 10.15 8.32 -0.92
CA VAL A 215 9.05 7.46 -1.39
C VAL A 215 8.93 7.49 -2.90
N LEU A 216 8.92 8.67 -3.53
CA LEU A 216 8.77 8.79 -4.98
C LEU A 216 10.00 8.27 -5.74
N ASN A 217 11.20 8.53 -5.24
CA ASN A 217 12.43 8.01 -5.83
C ASN A 217 12.53 6.49 -5.67
N GLY A 218 12.15 5.96 -4.51
CA GLY A 218 12.02 4.52 -4.29
C GLY A 218 11.00 3.88 -5.23
N PHE A 219 9.87 4.56 -5.47
CA PHE A 219 8.87 4.12 -6.46
C PHE A 219 9.47 4.06 -7.87
N ALA A 220 10.18 5.12 -8.30
CA ALA A 220 10.85 5.14 -9.60
C ALA A 220 11.84 3.98 -9.77
N TRP A 221 12.62 3.65 -8.73
CA TRP A 221 13.51 2.49 -8.75
C TRP A 221 12.77 1.15 -8.82
N ARG A 222 11.65 1.01 -8.10
CA ARG A 222 10.83 -0.20 -8.13
C ARG A 222 10.14 -0.39 -9.47
N ALA A 223 9.67 0.69 -10.09
CA ALA A 223 8.98 0.68 -11.37
C ALA A 223 9.86 0.14 -12.51
N LYS A 224 11.19 0.38 -12.48
CA LYS A 224 12.14 -0.20 -13.44
C LYS A 224 12.14 -1.74 -13.47
N ASN A 225 11.80 -2.37 -12.35
CA ASN A 225 11.74 -3.83 -12.22
C ASN A 225 10.31 -4.38 -12.35
N TYR A 226 9.33 -3.51 -12.61
CA TYR A 226 7.95 -3.95 -12.72
C TYR A 226 7.76 -4.65 -14.07
N PRO A 227 7.27 -5.91 -14.08
CA PRO A 227 7.11 -6.64 -15.33
C PRO A 227 6.06 -5.92 -16.19
N THR A 228 6.38 -5.72 -17.47
CA THR A 228 5.40 -5.24 -18.44
C THR A 228 4.22 -6.23 -18.44
N SER A 229 3.02 -5.74 -18.13
CA SER A 229 1.84 -6.59 -18.15
C SER A 229 1.62 -7.14 -19.56
N ARG A 230 1.42 -8.45 -19.70
CA ARG A 230 1.26 -9.11 -21.00
C ARG A 230 -0.02 -8.72 -21.74
N LEU A 231 -0.97 -8.10 -21.04
CA LEU A 231 -2.28 -7.71 -21.59
C LEU A 231 -2.37 -6.22 -21.90
N ILE A 232 -1.53 -5.39 -21.26
CA ILE A 232 -1.55 -3.93 -21.37
C ILE A 232 -0.10 -3.43 -21.20
N ASN A 233 0.46 -2.77 -22.21
CA ASN A 233 1.83 -2.23 -22.18
C ASN A 233 1.93 -0.98 -21.29
N LEU A 234 1.64 -1.13 -19.99
CA LEU A 234 1.79 -0.06 -19.01
C LEU A 234 3.27 0.15 -18.68
N GLN A 235 3.70 1.40 -18.72
CA GLN A 235 5.05 1.84 -18.40
C GLN A 235 4.98 2.75 -17.18
N PHE A 236 5.35 2.22 -16.02
CA PHE A 236 5.36 3.00 -14.79
C PHE A 236 6.64 3.81 -14.69
N SER A 237 6.48 5.11 -14.54
CA SER A 237 7.55 6.05 -14.23
C SER A 237 6.98 7.19 -13.39
N TYR A 238 7.86 8.04 -12.86
CA TYR A 238 7.42 9.27 -12.21
C TYR A 238 6.82 10.24 -13.24
N VAL A 239 5.62 10.76 -12.94
CA VAL A 239 4.99 11.87 -13.65
C VAL A 239 4.64 13.00 -12.68
N GLN A 240 4.66 14.23 -13.20
CA GLN A 240 4.28 15.41 -12.42
C GLN A 240 2.86 15.25 -11.85
N GLY A 241 2.69 15.59 -10.57
CA GLY A 241 1.43 15.43 -9.84
C GLY A 241 1.41 14.21 -8.92
N MET A 242 2.30 13.22 -9.11
CA MET A 242 2.42 12.09 -8.20
C MET A 242 2.82 12.49 -6.77
N ASN A 243 3.51 13.63 -6.61
CA ASN A 243 3.80 14.26 -5.33
C ASN A 243 2.53 14.59 -4.53
N VAL A 244 1.47 15.05 -5.21
CA VAL A 244 0.18 15.33 -4.56
C VAL A 244 -0.56 14.03 -4.23
N LEU A 245 -0.40 12.98 -5.05
CA LEU A 245 -1.01 11.68 -4.78
C LEU A 245 -0.38 10.95 -3.59
N VAL A 246 0.94 11.08 -3.38
CA VAL A 246 1.64 10.43 -2.26
C VAL A 246 1.44 11.17 -0.94
N ALA A 247 1.23 12.49 -0.97
CA ALA A 247 1.14 13.33 0.22
C ALA A 247 0.07 12.86 1.24
N PRO A 248 -1.17 12.51 0.86
CA PRO A 248 -2.17 11.97 1.79
C PRO A 248 -1.73 10.66 2.47
N PHE A 249 -0.99 9.80 1.79
CA PHE A 249 -0.45 8.58 2.40
C PHE A 249 0.59 8.96 3.45
N LEU A 250 1.59 9.78 3.11
CA LEU A 250 2.62 10.21 4.06
C LEU A 250 2.03 10.94 5.27
N TYR A 251 0.94 11.68 5.10
CA TYR A 251 0.27 12.36 6.19
C TYR A 251 -0.47 11.42 7.16
N VAL A 252 -0.97 10.29 6.66
CA VAL A 252 -1.83 9.37 7.43
C VAL A 252 -1.06 8.18 8.01
N MET A 253 0.05 7.78 7.40
CA MET A 253 0.77 6.55 7.71
C MET A 253 2.30 6.70 7.72
N PRO A 254 3.02 5.84 8.47
CA PRO A 254 4.49 5.82 8.44
C PRO A 254 5.03 5.63 7.03
N GLU A 255 6.21 6.19 6.76
CA GLU A 255 6.84 6.24 5.43
C GLU A 255 6.90 4.88 4.71
N LEU A 256 7.29 3.82 5.43
CA LEU A 256 7.34 2.48 4.86
C LEU A 256 5.96 2.05 4.35
N ASP A 257 4.92 2.23 5.16
CA ASP A 257 3.56 1.86 4.78
C ASP A 257 3.01 2.79 3.69
N ALA A 258 3.38 4.07 3.70
CA ALA A 258 3.05 5.03 2.65
C ALA A 258 3.63 4.59 1.31
N PHE A 259 4.89 4.13 1.28
CA PHE A 259 5.54 3.63 0.08
C PHE A 259 4.78 2.45 -0.55
N TYR A 260 4.46 1.43 0.24
CA TYR A 260 3.73 0.27 -0.28
C TYR A 260 2.29 0.61 -0.66
N SER A 261 1.59 1.43 0.13
CA SER A 261 0.22 1.85 -0.14
C SER A 261 0.14 2.69 -1.41
N PHE A 262 1.02 3.67 -1.55
CA PHE A 262 1.14 4.48 -2.77
C PHE A 262 1.47 3.63 -3.99
N THR A 263 2.49 2.77 -3.91
CA THR A 263 2.88 1.89 -5.03
C THR A 263 1.73 0.99 -5.47
N THR A 264 1.02 0.40 -4.50
CA THR A 264 -0.14 -0.47 -4.77
C THR A 264 -1.29 0.30 -5.39
N PHE A 265 -1.58 1.50 -4.87
CA PHE A 265 -2.60 2.40 -5.41
C PHE A 265 -2.31 2.75 -6.88
N ILE A 266 -1.07 3.13 -7.20
CA ILE A 266 -0.66 3.44 -8.57
C ILE A 266 -0.80 2.23 -9.50
N HIS A 267 -0.35 1.04 -9.07
CA HIS A 267 -0.35 -0.14 -9.93
C HIS A 267 -1.74 -0.78 -10.11
N HIS A 268 -2.65 -0.63 -9.15
CA HIS A 268 -3.90 -1.41 -9.12
C HIS A 268 -5.16 -0.56 -9.09
N THR A 269 -5.11 0.65 -8.56
CA THR A 269 -6.29 1.52 -8.43
C THR A 269 -6.36 2.56 -9.53
N CYS A 270 -5.24 3.19 -9.88
CA CYS A 270 -5.18 4.22 -10.93
C CYS A 270 -4.07 3.99 -11.98
N PRO A 271 -3.94 2.77 -12.54
CA PRO A 271 -2.82 2.43 -13.43
C PRO A 271 -2.73 3.30 -14.68
N LEU A 272 -3.85 3.82 -15.19
CA LEU A 272 -3.92 4.67 -16.38
C LEU A 272 -3.64 6.15 -16.09
N TYR A 273 -3.71 6.57 -14.83
CA TYR A 273 -3.58 7.99 -14.46
C TYR A 273 -2.13 8.49 -14.60
N VAL A 274 -1.16 7.59 -14.41
CA VAL A 274 0.27 7.91 -14.45
C VAL A 274 0.97 7.42 -15.72
N GLN A 275 0.19 7.02 -16.73
CA GLN A 275 0.77 6.65 -18.01
C GLN A 275 1.24 7.90 -18.76
N PRO A 276 2.29 7.78 -19.59
CA PRO A 276 2.63 8.79 -20.58
C PRO A 276 1.37 9.20 -21.37
N ALA A 277 1.25 10.49 -21.72
CA ALA A 277 0.07 11.08 -22.37
C ALA A 277 -1.26 11.05 -21.58
N LEU A 278 -1.25 10.65 -20.30
CA LEU A 278 -2.41 10.77 -19.39
C LEU A 278 -3.69 10.12 -19.93
N GLU A 279 -3.60 8.97 -20.59
CA GLU A 279 -4.75 8.27 -21.18
C GLU A 279 -5.92 8.10 -20.19
N GLY A 280 -5.62 7.81 -18.92
CA GLY A 280 -6.65 7.71 -17.88
C GLY A 280 -7.42 9.01 -17.61
N VAL A 281 -6.79 10.18 -17.79
CA VAL A 281 -7.45 11.48 -17.66
C VAL A 281 -8.48 11.67 -18.78
N HIS A 282 -8.13 11.27 -20.00
CA HIS A 282 -9.06 11.33 -21.14
C HIS A 282 -10.25 10.38 -20.98
N CYS A 283 -10.08 9.23 -20.31
CA CYS A 283 -11.18 8.33 -19.98
C CYS A 283 -12.13 8.89 -18.93
N GLY A 284 -11.63 9.70 -17.98
CA GLY A 284 -12.41 10.21 -16.85
C GLY A 284 -13.25 11.46 -17.12
N ILE A 285 -13.08 12.10 -18.29
CA ILE A 285 -13.77 13.36 -18.67
C ILE A 285 -15.03 13.10 -19.54
N LYS A 286 -15.43 11.84 -19.72
CA LYS A 286 -16.63 11.48 -20.49
C LYS A 286 -17.91 11.49 -19.67
#